data_AF-B0C907-F1
#
_entry.id   AF-B0C907-F1
#
_cell.length_a   1.000
_cell.length_b   1.000
_cell.length_c   1.000
_cell.angle_alpha   90.00
_cell.angle_beta   90.00
_cell.angle_gamma   90.00
#
_symmetry.space_group_name_H-M   'P 1'
#
loop_
_entity.id
_entity.type
_entity.pdbx_description
1 polymer ?
#
loop_
_entity_poly.entity_id
_entity_poly.type
_entity_poly.pdbx_seq_one_letter_code
_entity_poly.pdbx_strand_id
1 'polypeptide(L)' 'MERLRCALIKGAARVRVSVRRVLVELATFCPFEKEIRLIAQRLCDPMPLTLDSHPIGA' A
#
# COMPACT_ATOMS: atom_id res chain seq x y z
N MET A 1 3.09 21.76 10.48
CA MET A 1 2.17 20.67 10.10
C MET A 1 2.38 20.16 8.67
N GLU A 2 2.51 21.03 7.65
CA GLU A 2 2.61 20.60 6.24
C GLU A 2 3.82 19.74 5.90
N ARG A 3 5.01 20.05 6.46
CA ARG A 3 6.22 19.25 6.20
C ARG A 3 6.11 17.81 6.69
N LEU A 4 5.50 17.60 7.86
CA LEU A 4 5.24 16.27 8.41
C LEU A 4 4.24 15.51 7.54
N ARG A 5 3.13 16.17 7.14
CA ARG A 5 2.14 15.58 6.24
C ARG A 5 2.76 15.15 4.91
N CYS A 6 3.59 16.01 4.31
CA CYS A 6 4.33 15.67 3.09
C CYS A 6 5.32 14.51 3.30
N ALA A 7 6.02 14.46 4.42
CA ALA A 7 6.93 13.35 4.74
C ALA A 7 6.18 12.03 4.90
N LEU A 8 5.03 12.02 5.57
CA LEU A 8 4.17 10.85 5.74
C LEU A 8 3.62 10.36 4.39
N ILE A 9 3.12 11.26 3.54
CA ILE A 9 2.63 10.92 2.19
C ILE A 9 3.76 10.31 1.34
N LYS A 10 4.95 10.93 1.34
CA LYS A 10 6.12 10.41 0.61
C LYS A 10 6.59 9.07 1.17
N GLY A 11 6.59 8.90 2.49
CA GLY A 11 6.93 7.65 3.16
C GLY A 11 5.97 6.53 2.77
N ALA A 12 4.67 6.78 2.83
CA ALA A 12 3.64 5.82 2.41
C ALA A 12 3.78 5.43 0.93
N ALA A 13 4.01 6.41 0.05
CA ALA A 13 4.27 6.15 -1.36
C ALA A 13 5.51 5.26 -1.55
N ARG A 14 6.60 5.52 -0.81
CA ARG A 14 7.83 4.73 -0.88
C ARG A 14 7.63 3.30 -0.41
N VAL A 15 6.92 3.10 0.70
CA VAL A 15 6.57 1.77 1.22
C VAL A 15 5.75 0.99 0.20
N ARG A 16 4.73 1.61 -0.42
CA ARG A 16 3.92 0.99 -1.48
C ARG A 16 4.77 0.51 -2.65
N VAL A 17 5.70 1.35 -3.13
CA VAL A 17 6.61 0.99 -4.23
C VAL A 17 7.52 -0.19 -3.84
N SER A 18 8.10 -0.16 -2.63
CA SER A 18 8.97 -1.24 -2.15
C SER A 18 8.22 -2.56 -2.02
N VAL A 19 7.04 -2.58 -1.39
CA VAL A 19 6.22 -3.79 -1.24
C VAL A 19 5.86 -4.36 -2.60
N ARG A 20 5.43 -3.51 -3.54
CA ARG A 20 5.12 -3.95 -4.91
C ARG A 20 6.32 -4.64 -5.57
N ARG A 21 7.52 -4.06 -5.44
CA ARG A 21 8.73 -4.65 -6.03
C ARG A 21 9.00 -6.05 -5.49
N VAL A 22 8.94 -6.21 -4.18
CA VAL A 22 9.13 -7.50 -3.51
C VAL A 22 8.07 -8.51 -3.95
N LEU A 23 6.80 -8.11 -4.03
CA LEU A 23 5.73 -9.01 -4.48
C LEU A 23 5.90 -9.43 -5.94
N VAL A 24 6.25 -8.51 -6.84
CA VAL A 24 6.49 -8.85 -8.25
C VAL A 24 7.66 -9.81 -8.40
N GLU A 25 8.73 -9.60 -7.65
CA GLU A 25 9.89 -10.49 -7.62
C GLU A 25 9.53 -11.85 -7.00
N LEU A 26 8.82 -11.88 -5.88
CA LEU A 26 8.37 -13.13 -5.24
C LEU A 26 7.46 -13.95 -6.17
N ALA A 27 6.62 -13.29 -6.96
CA ALA A 27 5.75 -13.94 -7.93
C ALA A 27 6.52 -14.72 -9.00
N THR A 28 7.79 -14.39 -9.30
CA THR A 28 8.59 -15.14 -10.28
C THR A 28 9.17 -16.45 -9.73
N PHE A 29 9.19 -16.62 -8.41
CA PHE A 29 9.85 -17.75 -7.74
C PHE A 29 8.89 -18.71 -7.03
N CYS A 30 7.58 -18.47 -7.07
CA CYS A 30 6.61 -19.28 -6.33
C CYS A 30 5.41 -19.67 -7.20
N PRO A 31 4.70 -20.78 -6.86
CA PRO A 31 3.55 -21.26 -7.62
C PRO A 31 2.29 -20.39 -7.48
N PHE A 32 2.31 -19.39 -6.59
CA PHE A 32 1.20 -18.46 -6.32
C PHE A 32 1.34 -17.12 -7.08
N GLU A 33 2.01 -17.14 -8.24
CA GLU A 33 2.29 -15.96 -9.06
C GLU A 33 1.05 -15.09 -9.27
N LYS A 34 -0.08 -15.71 -9.60
CA LYS A 34 -1.33 -15.03 -9.95
C LYS A 34 -1.91 -14.29 -8.74
N GLU A 35 -1.96 -14.93 -7.58
CA GLU A 35 -2.43 -14.37 -6.32
C GLU A 35 -1.55 -13.20 -5.89
N ILE A 36 -0.22 -13.37 -5.98
CA ILE A 36 0.74 -12.34 -5.59
C ILE A 36 0.69 -11.13 -6.52
N ARG A 37 0.55 -11.35 -7.84
CA ARG A 37 0.35 -10.25 -8.80
C ARG A 37 -0.95 -9.50 -8.54
N LEU A 38 -2.01 -10.19 -8.17
CA LEU A 38 -3.29 -9.56 -7.83
C LEU A 38 -3.18 -8.71 -6.56
N ILE A 39 -2.44 -9.16 -5.54
CA ILE A 39 -2.12 -8.35 -4.36
C ILE A 39 -1.30 -7.11 -4.76
N ALA A 40 -0.27 -7.26 -5.59
CA ALA A 40 0.55 -6.16 -6.07
C ALA A 40 -0.24 -5.13 -6.90
N GLN A 41 -1.22 -5.58 -7.68
CA GLN A 41 -2.15 -4.72 -8.43
C GLN A 41 -3.09 -3.95 -7.49
N ARG A 42 -3.69 -4.61 -6.51
CA ARG A 42 -4.59 -3.95 -5.53
C ARG A 42 -3.86 -2.91 -4.68
N LEU A 43 -2.57 -3.07 -4.43
CA LEU A 43 -1.74 -2.05 -3.79
C LEU A 43 -1.50 -0.81 -4.68
N CYS A 44 -1.73 -0.90 -6.00
CA CYS A 44 -1.65 0.24 -6.92
C CYS A 44 -2.95 1.05 -6.94
N ASP A 45 -4.10 0.43 -6.67
CA ASP A 45 -5.34 1.17 -6.56
C ASP A 45 -5.20 2.25 -5.48
N PRO A 46 -5.63 3.49 -5.76
CA PRO A 46 -5.78 4.50 -4.73
C PRO A 46 -6.94 4.06 -3.84
N MET A 47 -6.73 3.06 -2.99
CA MET A 47 -7.63 2.82 -1.88
C MET A 47 -7.65 4.15 -1.11
N PRO A 48 -8.81 4.83 -1.04
CA PRO A 48 -8.88 6.02 -0.22
C PRO A 48 -8.49 5.58 1.18
N LEU A 49 -7.50 6.26 1.76
CA LEU A 49 -7.24 6.20 3.18
C LEU A 49 -8.44 6.88 3.87
N THR A 50 -9.62 6.25 3.82
CA THR A 50 -10.69 6.55 4.75
C THR A 50 -10.15 6.05 6.09
N LEU A 51 -9.46 6.94 6.81
CA LEU A 51 -9.53 6.89 8.26
C LEU A 51 -11.01 6.97 8.56
N ASP A 52 -11.61 5.81 8.77
CA ASP A 52 -12.93 5.73 9.34
C ASP A 52 -12.81 6.31 10.74
N SER A 53 -13.10 7.61 10.83
CA SER A 53 -13.24 8.35 12.07
C SER A 53 -14.51 7.84 12.72
N HIS A 54 -14.48 6.63 13.31
CA HIS A 54 -15.51 6.23 14.26
C HIS A 54 -15.53 7.29 15.37
N PRO A 55 -16.63 8.05 15.57
CA PRO A 55 -16.77 8.85 16.76
C PRO A 55 -16.93 7.90 17.94
N ILE A 56 -15.91 7.84 18.81
CA ILE A 56 -16.11 7.32 20.16
C ILE A 56 -16.98 8.32 20.90
N GLY A 57 -18.26 7.98 21.06
CA GLY A 57 -19.12 8.54 22.10
C GLY A 57 -20.10 9.63 21.66
N ALA A 58 -21.39 9.28 21.75
CA ALA A 58 -22.41 10.09 22.39
C ALA A 58 -23.43 9.13 23.01
#